data_AF-A0A9D8FPG7-F1
#
_entry.id   AF-A0A9D8FPG7-F1
#
_cell.length_a   1.000
_cell.length_b   1.000
_cell.length_c   1.000
_cell.angle_alpha   90.00
_cell.angle_beta   90.00
_cell.angle_gamma   90.00
#
_symmetry.space_group_name_H-M   'P 1'
#
loop_
_entity.id
_entity.type
_entity.pdbx_description
1 polymer ?
#
loop_
_entity_poly.entity_id
_entity_poly.type
_entity_poly.pdbx_seq_one_letter_code
_entity_poly.pdbx_strand_id
1 'polypeptide(L)'
;MSKKTIRIIGSLVILTILIFITSTIIIPKLKPEEEKNSEQDADEKTKQVKATPVLVEAAPAFRSELIIRISASGQTEAIRHLTICPKIGGEIAGLPVREGQFVNKGDLLIRLDDAESQLELADARNNLLTARGEYEIKKIDRKTLHQLIDSTATQKYLRSQTE
;
A
#
# COMPACT_ATOMS: atom_id res chain seq x y z
N MET A 1 76.66 -2.03 2.33
CA MET A 1 76.47 -2.62 0.98
C MET A 1 75.82 -1.57 0.08
N SER A 2 76.42 -1.26 -1.07
CA SER A 2 76.06 -0.10 -1.89
C SER A 2 74.65 -0.23 -2.48
N LYS A 3 73.85 0.85 -2.43
CA LYS A 3 72.49 0.89 -2.99
C LYS A 3 72.41 0.42 -4.44
N LYS A 4 73.53 0.50 -5.18
CA LYS A 4 73.66 0.03 -6.56
C LYS A 4 73.77 -1.50 -6.68
N THR A 5 74.45 -2.20 -5.76
CA THR A 5 74.57 -3.67 -5.82
C THR A 5 73.29 -4.38 -5.39
N ILE A 6 72.49 -3.79 -4.49
CA ILE A 6 71.17 -4.31 -4.08
C ILE A 6 70.15 -4.24 -5.22
N ARG A 7 70.19 -3.20 -6.07
CA ARG A 7 69.31 -3.10 -7.25
C ARG A 7 69.69 -4.08 -8.36
N ILE A 8 70.99 -4.37 -8.53
CA ILE A 8 71.49 -5.32 -9.53
C ILE A 8 71.20 -6.77 -9.10
N ILE A 9 71.41 -7.12 -7.82
CA ILE A 9 71.07 -8.45 -7.29
C ILE A 9 69.56 -8.66 -7.28
N GLY A 10 68.76 -7.63 -6.95
CA GLY A 10 67.30 -7.68 -7.02
C GLY A 10 66.77 -7.93 -8.43
N SER A 11 67.36 -7.31 -9.46
CA SER A 11 66.99 -7.54 -10.87
C SER A 11 67.42 -8.93 -11.37
N LEU A 12 68.55 -9.44 -10.90
CA LEU A 12 69.05 -10.77 -11.30
C LEU A 12 68.19 -11.89 -10.71
N VAL A 13 67.72 -11.73 -9.46
CA VAL A 13 66.80 -12.68 -8.79
C VAL A 13 65.42 -12.67 -9.45
N ILE A 14 64.92 -11.50 -9.89
CA ILE A 14 63.65 -11.42 -10.62
C ILE A 14 63.78 -12.04 -12.02
N LEU A 15 64.93 -11.88 -12.70
CA LEU A 15 65.17 -12.48 -14.01
C LEU A 15 65.30 -14.01 -13.94
N THR A 16 65.94 -14.56 -12.91
CA THR A 16 66.03 -16.02 -12.73
C THR A 16 64.68 -16.64 -12.35
N ILE A 17 63.86 -15.96 -11.54
CA ILE A 17 62.48 -16.39 -11.23
C ILE A 17 61.61 -16.35 -12.49
N LEU A 18 61.77 -15.33 -13.35
CA LEU A 18 61.00 -15.22 -14.60
C LEU A 18 61.38 -16.31 -15.61
N ILE A 19 62.68 -16.63 -15.74
CA ILE A 19 63.17 -17.72 -16.60
C ILE A 19 62.67 -19.09 -16.09
N PHE A 20 62.62 -19.29 -14.77
CA PHE A 20 62.16 -20.54 -14.16
C PHE A 20 60.65 -20.77 -14.35
N ILE A 21 59.83 -19.70 -14.29
CA ILE A 21 58.38 -19.75 -14.56
C ILE A 21 58.11 -19.98 -16.05
N THR A 22 58.89 -19.39 -16.95
CA THR A 22 58.74 -19.64 -18.40
C THR A 22 59.23 -21.03 -18.81
N SER A 23 60.25 -21.57 -18.13
CA SER A 23 60.85 -22.88 -18.44
C SER A 23 60.01 -24.05 -17.91
N THR A 24 59.19 -23.86 -16.87
CA THR A 24 58.32 -24.93 -16.32
C THR A 24 56.98 -25.07 -17.04
N ILE A 25 56.61 -24.11 -17.89
CA ILE A 25 55.41 -24.23 -18.74
C ILE A 25 55.75 -24.76 -20.15
N ILE A 26 57.04 -24.86 -20.51
CA ILE A 26 57.52 -25.30 -21.83
C ILE A 26 58.38 -26.57 -21.71
N ILE A 27 57.83 -27.61 -21.06
CA ILE A 27 58.24 -28.99 -21.36
C ILE A 27 57.00 -29.78 -21.79
N PRO A 28 56.96 -30.25 -23.05
CA PRO A 28 56.01 -31.25 -23.49
C PRO A 28 56.40 -32.58 -22.85
N LYS A 29 55.41 -33.31 -22.33
CA LYS A 29 55.66 -34.64 -21.79
C LYS A 29 55.91 -35.61 -22.96
N LEU A 30 57.18 -35.95 -23.19
CA LEU A 30 57.60 -37.20 -23.84
C LEU A 30 58.03 -38.17 -22.74
N LYS A 31 57.44 -39.37 -22.75
CA LYS A 31 57.92 -40.56 -22.05
C LYS A 31 58.01 -41.69 -23.10
N PRO A 32 59.06 -42.54 -23.09
CA PRO A 32 59.44 -43.40 -24.21
C PRO A 32 58.94 -44.86 -24.08
N GLU A 33 59.22 -45.65 -25.12
CA GLU A 33 58.94 -47.10 -25.34
C GLU A 33 57.48 -47.43 -25.74
N GLU A 34 57.17 -48.27 -26.74
CA GLU A 34 57.92 -49.27 -27.51
C GLU A 34 57.13 -49.57 -28.81
N GLU A 35 57.86 -49.80 -29.90
CA GLU A 35 57.60 -50.75 -31.00
C GLU A 35 56.18 -51.36 -31.24
N LYS A 36 55.57 -51.13 -32.42
CA LYS A 36 55.49 -52.09 -33.56
C LYS A 36 54.41 -51.76 -34.62
N ASN A 37 54.87 -51.85 -35.86
CA ASN A 37 54.23 -52.44 -37.05
C ASN A 37 53.23 -51.66 -37.92
N SER A 38 53.71 -51.43 -39.15
CA SER A 38 53.12 -51.70 -40.48
C SER A 38 51.82 -50.99 -40.88
N GLU A 39 52.04 -49.98 -41.73
CA GLU A 39 51.55 -49.88 -43.12
C GLU A 39 50.05 -49.90 -43.46
N GLN A 40 49.69 -48.82 -44.19
CA GLN A 40 48.84 -48.78 -45.39
C GLN A 40 47.33 -49.00 -45.17
N ASP A 41 46.39 -48.23 -45.73
CA ASP A 41 46.41 -47.16 -46.73
C ASP A 41 45.06 -46.41 -46.65
N ALA A 42 45.02 -45.24 -47.29
CA ALA A 42 43.86 -44.55 -47.84
C ALA A 42 42.97 -43.66 -46.91
N ASP A 43 43.36 -42.38 -46.92
CA ASP A 43 42.53 -41.22 -47.25
C ASP A 43 41.23 -40.97 -46.46
N GLU A 44 41.34 -40.16 -45.39
CA GLU A 44 40.27 -39.21 -45.07
C GLU A 44 40.86 -37.88 -44.55
N LYS A 45 40.61 -36.82 -45.32
CA LYS A 45 41.00 -35.44 -45.04
C LYS A 45 40.54 -34.97 -43.66
N THR A 46 41.49 -34.73 -42.76
CA THR A 46 41.35 -33.63 -41.78
C THR A 46 42.49 -32.65 -41.99
N LYS A 47 42.26 -31.74 -42.93
CA LYS A 47 43.07 -30.53 -43.12
C LYS A 47 43.00 -29.76 -41.80
N GLN A 48 44.02 -29.91 -40.96
CA GLN A 48 44.21 -29.03 -39.81
C GLN A 48 44.28 -27.60 -40.36
N VAL A 49 43.19 -26.85 -40.19
CA VAL A 49 43.20 -25.42 -40.38
C VAL A 49 44.10 -24.88 -39.28
N LYS A 50 45.34 -24.54 -39.64
CA LYS A 50 46.16 -23.66 -38.81
C LYS A 50 45.33 -22.42 -38.54
N ALA A 51 44.82 -22.28 -37.32
CA ALA A 51 44.12 -21.09 -36.89
C ALA A 51 45.12 -19.93 -37.03
N THR A 52 44.93 -19.13 -38.08
CA THR A 52 45.69 -17.90 -38.22
C THR A 52 45.20 -17.02 -37.08
N PRO A 53 46.07 -16.56 -36.16
CA PRO A 53 45.63 -15.76 -35.03
C PRO A 53 44.99 -14.49 -35.59
N VAL A 54 43.68 -14.40 -35.48
CA VAL A 54 42.95 -13.18 -35.78
C VAL A 54 43.19 -12.27 -34.59
N LEU A 55 43.76 -11.10 -34.85
CA LEU A 55 43.92 -10.07 -33.84
C LEU A 55 42.53 -9.69 -33.34
N VAL A 56 42.29 -9.87 -32.04
CA VAL A 56 41.03 -9.54 -31.37
C VAL A 56 41.28 -8.61 -30.21
N GLU A 57 40.44 -7.61 -30.05
CA GLU A 57 40.44 -6.73 -28.89
C GLU A 57 39.55 -7.33 -27.81
N ALA A 58 40.07 -7.40 -26.57
CA ALA A 58 39.34 -7.85 -25.40
C ALA A 58 39.41 -6.78 -24.29
N ALA A 59 38.34 -6.67 -23.51
CA ALA A 59 38.26 -5.75 -22.37
C ALA A 59 37.92 -6.53 -21.07
N PRO A 60 38.48 -6.14 -19.91
CA PRO A 60 38.18 -6.78 -18.63
C PRO A 60 36.73 -6.47 -18.20
N ALA A 61 36.00 -7.50 -17.78
CA ALA A 61 34.67 -7.34 -17.21
C ALA A 61 34.76 -7.02 -15.71
N PHE A 62 33.94 -6.06 -15.25
CA PHE A 62 33.84 -5.70 -13.84
C PHE A 62 32.41 -5.89 -13.35
N ARG A 63 32.27 -6.31 -12.09
CA ARG A 63 30.96 -6.36 -11.42
C ARG A 63 30.66 -5.01 -10.79
N SER A 64 29.52 -4.44 -11.14
CA SER A 64 28.97 -3.24 -10.51
C SER A 64 27.46 -3.42 -10.31
N GLU A 65 26.86 -2.51 -9.56
CA GLU A 65 25.41 -2.46 -9.41
C GLU A 65 24.77 -2.00 -10.74
N LEU A 66 23.87 -2.84 -11.26
CA LEU A 66 23.11 -2.56 -12.48
C LEU A 66 21.70 -2.12 -12.10
N ILE A 67 21.43 -0.82 -12.17
CA ILE A 67 20.10 -0.27 -11.87
C ILE A 67 19.22 -0.42 -13.11
N ILE A 68 18.36 -1.44 -13.11
CA ILE A 68 17.35 -1.63 -14.16
C ILE A 68 16.11 -0.82 -13.77
N ARG A 69 15.81 0.24 -14.52
CA ARG A 69 14.58 1.02 -14.36
C ARG A 69 13.49 0.44 -15.25
N ILE A 70 12.47 -0.14 -14.63
CA ILE A 70 11.27 -0.58 -15.33
C ILE A 70 10.27 0.57 -15.26
N SER A 71 9.80 1.02 -16.42
CA SER A 71 8.70 1.99 -16.51
C SER A 71 7.48 1.28 -17.07
N ALA A 72 6.35 1.46 -16.40
CA ALA A 72 5.07 0.91 -16.82
C ALA A 72 4.01 2.02 -16.69
N SER A 73 3.17 2.16 -17.70
CA SER A 73 2.02 3.06 -17.67
C SER A 73 0.83 2.34 -17.04
N GLY A 74 0.16 3.00 -16.10
CA GLY A 74 -1.12 2.55 -15.53
C GLY A 74 -2.20 3.62 -15.73
N GLN A 75 -3.46 3.21 -15.57
CA GLN A 75 -4.59 4.14 -15.51
C GLN A 75 -4.97 4.37 -14.04
N THR A 76 -5.38 5.60 -13.73
CA THR A 76 -5.88 5.97 -12.41
C THR A 76 -7.39 6.19 -12.47
N GLU A 77 -8.08 5.75 -11.43
CA GLU A 77 -9.51 5.99 -11.25
C GLU A 77 -9.76 6.58 -9.86
N ALA A 78 -10.92 7.23 -9.68
CA ALA A 78 -11.36 7.69 -8.39
C ALA A 78 -11.46 6.53 -7.39
N ILE A 79 -10.98 6.73 -6.16
CA ILE A 79 -11.08 5.73 -5.09
C ILE A 79 -12.55 5.39 -4.79
N ARG A 80 -13.45 6.37 -4.95
CA ARG A 80 -14.90 6.21 -4.81
C ARG A 80 -15.62 7.09 -5.80
N HIS A 81 -16.63 6.53 -6.44
CA HIS A 81 -17.60 7.24 -7.26
C HIS A 81 -18.98 7.09 -6.61
N LEU A 82 -19.65 8.20 -6.30
CA LEU A 82 -20.93 8.21 -5.60
C LEU A 82 -21.88 9.18 -6.28
N THR A 83 -23.09 8.71 -6.57
CA THR A 83 -24.20 9.56 -6.99
C THR A 83 -24.98 9.96 -5.75
N ILE A 84 -25.07 11.27 -5.49
CA ILE A 84 -25.80 11.80 -4.34
C ILE A 84 -27.22 12.15 -4.79
N CYS A 85 -28.20 11.51 -4.16
CA CYS A 85 -29.62 11.79 -4.38
C CYS A 85 -30.26 12.26 -3.06
N PRO A 86 -31.26 13.16 -3.12
CA PRO A 86 -32.01 13.53 -1.93
C PRO A 86 -32.80 12.31 -1.41
N LYS A 87 -32.96 12.23 -0.08
CA LYS A 87 -33.68 11.12 0.57
C LYS A 87 -35.20 11.20 0.36
N ILE A 88 -35.70 12.40 0.13
CA ILE A 88 -37.11 12.70 -0.13
C ILE A 88 -37.21 13.43 -1.47
N GLY A 89 -38.32 13.23 -2.17
CA GLY A 89 -38.65 14.06 -3.32
C GLY A 89 -39.08 15.45 -2.88
N GLY A 90 -38.94 16.44 -3.77
CA GLY A 90 -39.35 17.82 -3.51
C GLY A 90 -38.87 18.75 -4.61
N GLU A 91 -39.35 19.99 -4.56
CA GLU A 91 -38.89 21.05 -5.46
C GLU A 91 -37.54 21.60 -4.99
N ILE A 92 -36.68 22.01 -5.91
CA ILE A 92 -35.38 22.61 -5.59
C ILE A 92 -35.59 24.09 -5.30
N ALA A 93 -35.50 24.47 -4.03
CA ALA A 93 -35.52 25.87 -3.60
C ALA A 93 -34.18 26.59 -3.83
N GLY A 94 -33.07 25.86 -3.95
CA GLY A 94 -31.78 26.47 -4.28
C GLY A 94 -30.62 25.49 -4.51
N LEU A 95 -29.64 25.97 -5.28
CA LEU A 95 -28.41 25.25 -5.63
C LEU A 95 -27.18 26.13 -5.29
N PRO A 96 -26.65 26.06 -4.06
CA PRO A 96 -25.55 26.92 -3.61
C PRO A 96 -24.16 26.53 -4.15
N VAL A 97 -24.02 25.35 -4.76
CA VAL A 97 -22.75 24.85 -5.32
C VAL A 97 -22.70 24.99 -6.83
N ARG A 98 -21.48 25.14 -7.37
CA ARG A 98 -21.24 25.19 -8.82
C ARG A 98 -20.71 23.85 -9.34
N GLU A 99 -20.91 23.60 -10.62
CA GLU A 99 -20.34 22.44 -11.29
C GLU A 99 -18.81 22.43 -11.18
N GLY A 100 -18.22 21.27 -10.90
CA GLY A 100 -16.78 21.11 -10.70
C GLY A 100 -16.23 21.67 -9.38
N GLN A 101 -17.08 22.26 -8.53
CA GLN A 101 -16.66 22.77 -7.23
C GLN A 101 -16.28 21.62 -6.29
N PHE A 102 -15.15 21.78 -5.59
CA PHE A 102 -14.78 20.86 -4.51
C PHE A 102 -15.67 21.11 -3.29
N VAL A 103 -16.24 20.03 -2.74
CA VAL A 103 -17.16 20.05 -1.60
C VAL A 103 -16.71 19.07 -0.54
N ASN A 104 -16.95 19.42 0.72
CA ASN A 104 -16.65 18.59 1.87
C ASN A 104 -17.88 17.84 2.37
N LYS A 105 -17.65 16.84 3.21
CA LYS A 105 -18.73 16.12 3.87
C LYS A 105 -19.51 17.07 4.78
N GLY A 106 -20.82 17.15 4.57
CA GLY A 106 -21.74 17.98 5.34
C GLY A 106 -22.07 19.32 4.68
N ASP A 107 -21.42 19.64 3.55
CA ASP A 107 -21.73 20.84 2.80
C ASP A 107 -23.13 20.73 2.17
N LEU A 108 -23.85 21.86 2.16
CA LEU A 108 -25.16 21.95 1.54
C LEU A 108 -24.98 21.96 0.02
N LEU A 109 -25.39 20.88 -0.65
CA LEU A 109 -25.35 20.79 -2.10
C LEU A 109 -26.63 21.34 -2.74
N ILE A 110 -27.78 20.95 -2.20
CA ILE A 110 -29.11 21.29 -2.72
C ILE A 110 -30.01 21.64 -1.55
N ARG A 111 -30.78 22.72 -1.67
CA ARG A 111 -31.87 23.06 -0.75
C ARG A 111 -33.19 22.70 -1.42
N LEU A 112 -33.96 21.84 -0.77
CA LEU A 112 -35.33 21.53 -1.18
C LEU A 112 -36.30 22.52 -0.52
N ASP A 113 -37.43 22.76 -1.16
CA ASP A 113 -38.56 23.46 -0.53
C ASP A 113 -39.13 22.58 0.58
N ASP A 114 -39.18 23.14 1.79
CA ASP A 114 -39.56 22.45 3.02
C ASP A 114 -40.81 23.03 3.67
N ALA A 115 -41.57 23.89 2.98
CA ALA A 115 -42.76 24.54 3.54
C ALA A 115 -43.80 23.56 4.10
N GLU A 116 -44.15 22.51 3.34
CA GLU A 116 -45.11 21.48 3.78
C GLU A 116 -44.54 20.64 4.94
N SER A 117 -43.27 20.24 4.83
CA SER A 117 -42.59 19.49 5.91
C SER A 117 -42.49 20.28 7.21
N GLN A 118 -42.29 21.60 7.13
CA GLN A 118 -42.28 22.48 8.30
C GLN A 118 -43.66 22.59 8.93
N LEU A 119 -44.72 22.66 8.13
CA LEU A 119 -46.11 22.68 8.61
C LEU A 119 -46.46 21.39 9.35
N GLU A 120 -46.17 20.23 8.73
CA GLU A 120 -46.42 18.92 9.34
C GLU A 120 -45.66 18.74 10.66
N LEU A 121 -44.41 19.21 10.71
CA LEU A 121 -43.60 19.20 11.93
C LEU A 121 -44.16 20.14 13.00
N ALA A 122 -44.74 21.29 12.63
CA ALA A 122 -45.41 22.18 13.56
C ALA A 122 -46.66 21.53 14.16
N ASP A 123 -47.47 20.86 13.32
CA ASP A 123 -48.66 20.13 13.77
C ASP A 123 -48.31 18.97 14.70
N ALA A 124 -47.28 18.18 14.35
CA ALA A 124 -46.79 17.11 15.20
C ALA A 124 -46.31 17.62 16.57
N ARG A 125 -45.66 18.79 16.61
CA ARG A 125 -45.24 19.44 17.87
C ARG A 125 -46.43 19.93 18.69
N ASN A 126 -47.46 20.48 18.06
CA ASN A 126 -48.70 20.88 18.74
C ASN A 126 -49.40 19.67 19.36
N ASN A 127 -49.50 18.57 18.61
CA ASN A 127 -50.08 17.31 19.11
C ASN A 127 -49.29 16.73 20.28
N LEU A 128 -47.96 16.81 20.23
CA LEU A 128 -47.11 16.42 21.35
C LEU A 128 -47.35 17.31 22.59
N LEU A 129 -47.53 18.62 22.39
CA LEU A 129 -47.78 19.57 23.48
C LEU A 129 -49.13 19.33 24.15
N THR A 130 -50.19 19.11 23.37
CA THR A 130 -51.53 18.81 23.91
C THR A 130 -51.51 17.50 24.70
N ALA A 131 -50.91 16.44 24.14
CA ALA A 131 -50.78 15.15 24.82
C ALA A 131 -49.98 15.26 26.13
N ARG A 132 -48.92 16.08 26.16
CA ARG A 132 -48.17 16.36 27.40
C ARG A 132 -49.01 17.11 28.43
N GLY A 133 -49.79 18.10 27.99
CA GLY A 133 -50.72 18.82 28.87
C GLY A 133 -51.73 17.88 29.51
N GLU A 134 -52.38 17.03 28.72
CA GLU A 134 -53.31 16.02 29.23
C GLU A 134 -52.66 15.02 30.18
N TYR A 135 -51.42 14.60 29.88
CA TYR A 135 -50.68 13.69 30.76
C TYR A 135 -50.41 14.33 32.12
N GLU A 136 -49.99 15.59 32.16
CA GLU A 136 -49.74 16.29 33.43
C GLU A 136 -51.04 16.52 34.21
N ILE A 137 -52.15 16.85 33.55
CA ILE A 137 -53.47 16.94 34.20
C ILE A 137 -53.83 15.59 34.84
N LYS A 138 -53.79 14.49 34.08
CA LYS A 138 -54.11 13.14 34.59
C LYS A 138 -53.19 12.72 35.76
N LYS A 139 -51.93 13.14 35.73
CA LYS A 139 -50.95 12.87 36.79
C LYS A 139 -51.24 13.69 38.05
N ILE A 140 -51.63 14.96 37.91
CA ILE A 140 -52.08 15.80 39.02
C ILE A 140 -53.36 15.21 39.63
N ASP A 141 -54.35 14.87 38.81
CA ASP A 141 -55.62 14.29 39.24
C ASP A 141 -55.43 13.00 40.04
N ARG A 142 -54.51 12.13 39.61
CA ARG A 142 -54.17 10.93 40.39
C ARG A 142 -53.59 11.29 41.76
N LYS A 143 -52.72 12.30 41.82
CA LYS A 143 -52.07 12.73 43.08
C LYS A 143 -53.10 13.34 44.04
N THR A 144 -53.99 14.19 43.56
CA THR A 144 -55.05 14.81 44.37
C THR A 144 -56.04 13.76 44.88
N LEU A 145 -56.42 12.79 44.04
CA LEU A 145 -57.31 11.69 44.45
C LEU A 145 -56.73 10.89 45.63
N HIS A 146 -55.44 10.55 45.59
CA HIS A 146 -54.78 9.86 46.71
C HIS A 146 -54.82 10.70 48.01
N GLN A 147 -54.51 12.00 47.93
CA GLN A 147 -54.53 12.90 49.11
C GLN A 147 -55.93 13.03 49.72
N LEU A 148 -56.98 13.04 48.88
CA LEU A 148 -58.37 13.10 49.35
C LEU A 148 -58.78 11.81 50.06
N ILE A 149 -58.37 10.65 49.55
CA ILE A 149 -58.64 9.36 50.17
C ILE A 149 -57.99 9.30 51.57
N ASP A 150 -56.72 9.69 51.68
CA ASP A 150 -55.96 9.65 52.95
C ASP A 150 -56.54 10.59 54.02
N SER A 151 -56.88 11.81 53.62
CA SER A 151 -57.46 12.81 54.53
C SER A 151 -58.89 12.44 54.95
N THR A 152 -59.69 11.84 54.06
CA THR A 152 -61.04 11.34 54.38
C THR A 152 -60.98 10.18 55.38
N ALA A 153 -60.04 9.25 55.21
CA ALA A 153 -59.82 8.17 56.18
C ALA A 153 -59.48 8.71 57.57
N THR A 154 -58.65 9.76 57.62
CA THR A 154 -58.28 10.45 58.87
C THR A 154 -59.47 11.15 59.52
N GLN A 155 -60.31 11.85 58.75
CA GLN A 155 -61.52 12.49 59.29
C GLN A 155 -62.52 11.48 59.85
N LYS A 156 -62.72 10.35 59.16
CA LYS A 156 -63.59 9.27 59.64
C LYS A 156 -63.08 8.68 60.95
N TYR A 157 -61.76 8.49 61.08
CA TYR A 157 -61.13 8.03 62.31
C TYR A 157 -61.33 8.99 63.48
N LEU A 158 -61.08 10.29 63.28
CA LEU A 158 -61.26 11.31 64.33
C LEU A 158 -62.72 11.39 64.80
N ARG A 159 -63.68 11.28 63.89
CA ARG A 159 -65.12 11.31 64.23
C ARG A 159 -65.56 10.11 65.07
N SER A 160 -64.94 8.94 64.88
CA SER A 160 -65.23 7.74 65.68
C SER A 160 -64.65 7.76 67.10
N GLN A 161 -63.76 8.70 67.44
CA GLN A 161 -63.29 8.89 68.82
C GLN A 161 -64.12 9.90 69.62
N THR A 162 -65.00 10.66 68.96
CA THR A 162 -65.83 11.71 69.60
C THR A 162 -67.27 11.28 69.90
N GLU A 163 -67.67 10.07 69.49
CA GLU A 163 -68.92 9.39 69.87
C GLU A 163 -68.63 8.27 70.88
#